data_AF-A0A1S3LDX7-F1
#
_entry.id   AF-A0A1S3LDX7-F1
#
_cell.length_a   1.000
_cell.length_b   1.000
_cell.length_c   1.000
_cell.angle_alpha   90.00
_cell.angle_beta   90.00
_cell.angle_gamma   90.00
#
_symmetry.space_group_name_H-M   'P 1'
#
loop_
_entity.id
_entity.type
_entity.pdbx_description
1 polymer ?
#
loop_
_entity_poly.entity_id
_entity_poly.type
_entity_poly.pdbx_seq_one_letter_code
_entity_poly.pdbx_strand_id
1 'polypeptide(L)'
;MVLLGLTDEDLELGLGISKPMHRRKLRLAIEDYREAEAGQGLSKAAEMDHHWVSRSWLSDVGLPQYSQAFQNQLVDGRVLNSLSRQDLERLLNITTESHQNSLLLAIQLLQLINFNKEVLQARRAQCEHQHQDPVVWTCHRVMKWIRDIDLKEYADSLHGRGVHGAVLALDPSFDADAMGRALGIPSHKHMLHRHLYEEMKALAIPARHSSVEQDCDASRTPPQSPSAVCRYNDESVSMRRRPGKSPLRFSPRTAIGQGLGYHGSCGSLPREARVQAVPRTKGSPMHTYNSVEITNV
;
A
#
# COMPACT_ATOMS: atom_id res chain seq x y z
N MET A 1 -20.00 -18.55 -20.22
CA MET A 1 -19.16 -19.07 -19.12
C MET A 1 -18.12 -20.06 -19.66
N VAL A 2 -17.04 -19.60 -20.30
CA VAL A 2 -15.99 -20.49 -20.85
C VAL A 2 -14.60 -20.19 -20.26
N LEU A 3 -14.40 -19.03 -19.60
CA LEU A 3 -13.11 -18.66 -18.99
C LEU A 3 -12.85 -19.22 -17.58
N LEU A 4 -13.80 -19.95 -16.98
CA LEU A 4 -13.73 -20.39 -15.58
C LEU A 4 -12.81 -21.59 -15.33
N GLY A 5 -12.19 -22.16 -16.36
CA GLY A 5 -11.33 -23.33 -16.26
C GLY A 5 -9.97 -23.19 -16.95
N LEU A 6 -9.59 -21.99 -17.41
CA LEU A 6 -8.34 -21.83 -18.16
C LEU A 6 -7.13 -22.02 -17.25
N THR A 7 -6.56 -23.21 -17.33
CA THR A 7 -5.29 -23.58 -16.70
C THR A 7 -4.14 -22.77 -17.30
N ASP A 8 -2.94 -22.82 -16.69
CA ASP A 8 -1.74 -22.21 -17.30
C ASP A 8 -1.48 -22.76 -18.70
N GLU A 9 -1.78 -24.05 -18.88
CA GLU A 9 -1.65 -24.75 -20.15
C GLU A 9 -2.68 -24.25 -21.17
N ASP A 10 -3.94 -24.01 -20.79
CA ASP A 10 -4.94 -23.45 -21.72
C ASP A 10 -4.61 -22.02 -22.15
N LEU A 11 -4.04 -21.20 -21.26
CA LEU A 11 -3.60 -19.85 -21.61
C LEU A 11 -2.36 -19.86 -22.52
N GLU A 12 -1.48 -20.83 -22.32
CA GLU A 12 -0.27 -20.97 -23.12
C GLU A 12 -0.57 -21.55 -24.50
N LEU A 13 -1.28 -22.69 -24.57
CA LEU A 13 -1.62 -23.37 -25.82
C LEU A 13 -2.78 -22.72 -26.58
N GLY A 14 -3.78 -22.21 -25.87
CA GLY A 14 -4.98 -21.63 -26.47
C GLY A 14 -4.84 -20.17 -26.90
N LEU A 15 -4.03 -19.38 -26.19
CA LEU A 15 -3.84 -17.94 -26.46
C LEU A 15 -2.39 -17.54 -26.76
N GLY A 16 -1.44 -18.47 -26.72
CA GLY A 16 -0.02 -18.19 -26.98
C GLY A 16 0.68 -17.38 -25.89
N ILE A 17 0.13 -17.32 -24.67
CA ILE A 17 0.69 -16.51 -23.58
C ILE A 17 1.70 -17.35 -22.78
N SER A 18 2.97 -17.26 -23.15
CA SER A 18 4.06 -18.04 -22.53
C SER A 18 4.65 -17.44 -21.26
N LYS A 19 4.51 -16.11 -21.04
CA LYS A 19 5.08 -15.44 -19.87
C LYS A 19 4.19 -15.62 -18.63
N PRO A 20 4.73 -16.12 -17.50
CA PRO A 20 3.94 -16.33 -16.28
C PRO A 20 3.22 -15.07 -15.78
N MET A 21 3.88 -13.90 -15.84
CA MET A 21 3.30 -12.62 -15.41
C MET A 21 2.13 -12.18 -16.29
N HIS A 22 2.17 -12.47 -17.58
CA HIS A 22 1.11 -12.12 -18.51
C HIS A 22 -0.13 -12.99 -18.27
N ARG A 23 0.07 -14.29 -18.03
CA ARG A 23 -1.01 -15.20 -17.60
C ARG A 23 -1.63 -14.75 -16.27
N ARG A 24 -0.78 -14.40 -15.30
CA ARG A 24 -1.21 -13.89 -13.99
C ARG A 24 -2.05 -12.62 -14.11
N LYS A 25 -1.60 -11.65 -14.91
CA LYS A 25 -2.36 -10.41 -15.20
C LYS A 25 -3.75 -10.72 -15.73
N LEU A 26 -3.87 -11.64 -16.69
CA LEU A 26 -5.15 -12.02 -17.28
C LEU A 26 -6.07 -12.68 -16.24
N ARG A 27 -5.56 -13.61 -15.44
CA ARG A 27 -6.34 -14.23 -14.35
C ARG A 27 -6.87 -13.22 -13.35
N LEU A 28 -6.00 -12.31 -12.89
CA LEU A 28 -6.39 -11.27 -11.95
C LEU A 28 -7.45 -10.33 -12.54
N ALA A 29 -7.36 -10.01 -13.83
CA ALA A 29 -8.38 -9.20 -14.51
C ALA A 29 -9.73 -9.91 -14.64
N ILE A 30 -9.72 -11.22 -14.91
CA ILE A 30 -10.96 -12.04 -14.98
C ILE A 30 -11.61 -12.14 -13.60
N GLU A 31 -10.81 -12.37 -12.56
CA GLU A 31 -11.29 -12.46 -11.18
C GLU A 31 -11.93 -11.15 -10.72
N ASP A 32 -11.24 -10.03 -10.92
CA ASP A 32 -11.70 -8.68 -10.62
C ASP A 32 -13.00 -8.32 -11.38
N TYR A 33 -13.11 -8.72 -12.65
CA TYR A 33 -14.36 -8.55 -13.40
C TYR A 33 -15.51 -9.41 -12.84
N ARG A 34 -15.21 -10.62 -12.36
CA ARG A 34 -16.20 -11.51 -11.75
C ARG A 34 -16.75 -10.95 -10.44
N GLU A 35 -15.86 -10.42 -9.60
CA GLU A 35 -16.25 -9.73 -8.36
C GLU A 35 -17.10 -8.48 -8.67
N ALA A 36 -16.76 -7.75 -9.74
CA ALA A 36 -17.55 -6.60 -10.19
C ALA A 36 -18.97 -6.99 -10.60
N GLU A 37 -19.14 -8.06 -11.40
CA GLU A 37 -20.45 -8.61 -11.80
C GLU A 37 -21.26 -9.14 -10.60
N ALA A 38 -20.58 -9.57 -9.53
CA ALA A 38 -21.21 -9.99 -8.27
C ALA A 38 -21.66 -8.79 -7.38
N GLY A 39 -21.49 -7.55 -7.85
CA GLY A 39 -22.01 -6.34 -7.23
C GLY A 39 -20.99 -5.52 -6.43
N GLN A 40 -19.72 -5.90 -6.40
CA GLN A 40 -18.66 -5.18 -5.67
C GLN A 40 -18.00 -4.05 -6.49
N GLY A 41 -18.30 -3.95 -7.79
CA GLY A 41 -17.58 -3.06 -8.72
C GLY A 41 -16.15 -3.52 -8.98
N LEU A 42 -15.45 -2.88 -9.92
CA LEU A 42 -14.04 -3.17 -10.18
C LEU A 42 -13.16 -2.64 -9.04
N SER A 43 -12.11 -3.39 -8.71
CA SER A 43 -11.12 -2.94 -7.73
C SER A 43 -10.42 -1.67 -8.20
N LYS A 44 -10.05 -0.81 -7.24
CA LYS A 44 -9.25 0.40 -7.51
C LYS A 44 -7.88 0.10 -8.09
N ALA A 45 -7.34 -1.09 -7.84
CA ALA A 45 -6.11 -1.57 -8.46
C ALA A 45 -6.21 -1.67 -10.00
N ALA A 46 -7.41 -1.82 -10.57
CA ALA A 46 -7.63 -1.85 -12.01
C ALA A 46 -7.40 -0.49 -12.70
N GLU A 47 -7.48 0.63 -11.95
CA GLU A 47 -7.26 1.99 -12.47
C GLU A 47 -5.76 2.32 -12.68
N MET A 48 -4.88 1.46 -12.18
CA MET A 48 -3.42 1.63 -12.23
C MET A 48 -2.84 0.76 -13.33
N ASP A 49 -2.83 1.28 -14.56
CA ASP A 49 -2.29 0.55 -15.70
C ASP A 49 -0.77 0.33 -15.63
N HIS A 50 -0.27 -0.57 -16.50
CA HIS A 50 1.13 -0.94 -16.53
C HIS A 50 2.07 0.18 -17.01
N HIS A 51 1.57 1.20 -17.73
CA HIS A 51 2.35 2.37 -18.09
C HIS A 51 2.55 3.29 -16.90
N TRP A 52 1.50 3.55 -16.13
CA TRP A 52 1.57 4.34 -14.92
C TRP A 52 2.47 3.67 -13.88
N VAL A 53 2.34 2.35 -13.70
CA VAL A 53 3.21 1.58 -12.80
C VAL A 53 4.68 1.70 -13.22
N SER A 54 4.99 1.45 -14.50
CA SER A 54 6.37 1.42 -14.98
C SER A 54 7.02 2.81 -15.09
N ARG A 55 6.27 3.88 -15.40
CA ARG A 55 6.84 5.22 -15.66
C ARG A 55 6.69 6.21 -14.51
N SER A 56 5.57 6.19 -13.81
CA SER A 56 5.27 7.15 -12.75
C SER A 56 5.54 6.55 -11.38
N TRP A 57 4.91 5.42 -11.06
CA TRP A 57 4.99 4.85 -9.71
C TRP A 57 6.40 4.39 -9.33
N LEU A 58 7.13 3.72 -10.24
CA LEU A 58 8.53 3.36 -9.96
C LEU A 58 9.45 4.57 -9.78
N SER A 59 9.19 5.66 -10.51
CA SER A 59 9.92 6.93 -10.31
C SER A 59 9.60 7.51 -8.93
N ASP A 60 8.32 7.51 -8.53
CA ASP A 60 7.87 7.94 -7.21
C ASP A 60 8.47 7.12 -6.07
N VAL A 61 8.65 5.81 -6.26
CA VAL A 61 9.30 4.90 -5.30
C VAL A 61 10.81 5.13 -5.24
N GLY A 62 11.41 5.72 -6.28
CA GLY A 62 12.85 5.93 -6.39
C GLY A 62 13.61 4.75 -6.97
N LEU A 63 12.94 3.92 -7.79
CA LEU A 63 13.52 2.78 -8.50
C LEU A 63 13.25 2.79 -10.01
N PRO A 64 13.49 3.91 -10.73
CA PRO A 64 13.21 4.00 -12.16
C PRO A 64 14.04 3.03 -13.01
N GLN A 65 15.16 2.50 -12.51
CA GLN A 65 15.97 1.51 -13.22
C GLN A 65 15.22 0.20 -13.53
N TYR A 66 14.13 -0.10 -12.81
CA TYR A 66 13.33 -1.31 -13.05
C TYR A 66 12.15 -1.09 -14.02
N SER A 67 12.00 0.13 -14.57
CA SER A 67 10.87 0.49 -15.45
C SER A 67 10.69 -0.48 -16.62
N GLN A 68 11.79 -0.81 -17.31
CA GLN A 68 11.73 -1.73 -18.45
C GLN A 68 11.30 -3.14 -18.05
N ALA A 69 11.74 -3.64 -16.88
CA ALA A 69 11.37 -4.97 -16.39
C ALA A 69 9.86 -5.04 -16.11
N PHE A 70 9.32 -4.04 -15.40
CA PHE A 70 7.88 -3.94 -15.11
C PHE A 70 7.04 -3.78 -16.38
N GLN A 71 7.51 -2.96 -17.32
CA GLN A 71 6.84 -2.76 -18.61
C GLN A 71 6.82 -4.06 -19.43
N ASN A 72 7.95 -4.78 -19.53
CA ASN A 72 8.05 -6.04 -20.27
C ASN A 72 7.16 -7.16 -19.69
N GLN A 73 6.93 -7.13 -18.37
CA GLN A 73 6.06 -8.08 -17.67
C GLN A 73 4.60 -7.58 -17.51
N LEU A 74 4.27 -6.41 -18.08
CA LEU A 74 2.92 -5.81 -18.06
C LEU A 74 2.31 -5.64 -16.66
N VAL A 75 3.16 -5.34 -15.67
CA VAL A 75 2.76 -5.21 -14.27
C VAL A 75 1.82 -4.03 -14.09
N ASP A 76 0.53 -4.28 -13.84
CA ASP A 76 -0.47 -3.28 -13.44
C ASP A 76 -0.75 -3.33 -11.92
N GLY A 77 -1.67 -2.50 -11.42
CA GLY A 77 -2.01 -2.44 -9.99
C GLY A 77 -2.49 -3.76 -9.41
N ARG A 78 -3.22 -4.57 -10.18
CA ARG A 78 -3.66 -5.91 -9.73
C ARG A 78 -2.48 -6.85 -9.59
N VAL A 79 -1.59 -6.86 -10.59
CA VAL A 79 -0.36 -7.64 -10.51
C VAL A 79 0.51 -7.17 -9.35
N LEU A 80 0.69 -5.85 -9.16
CA LEU A 80 1.41 -5.27 -8.00
C LEU A 80 0.89 -5.82 -6.67
N ASN A 81 -0.44 -5.81 -6.46
CA ASN A 81 -1.06 -6.29 -5.23
C ASN A 81 -0.81 -7.78 -4.95
N SER A 82 -0.39 -8.53 -5.96
CA SER A 82 -0.15 -9.96 -5.88
C SER A 82 1.34 -10.31 -5.77
N LEU A 83 2.26 -9.36 -5.99
CA LEU A 83 3.69 -9.63 -6.04
C LEU A 83 4.23 -10.12 -4.70
N SER A 84 5.00 -11.20 -4.74
CA SER A 84 5.82 -11.68 -3.64
C SER A 84 7.28 -11.27 -3.80
N ARG A 85 8.08 -11.39 -2.74
CA ARG A 85 9.54 -11.21 -2.83
C ARG A 85 10.18 -12.11 -3.89
N GLN A 86 9.70 -13.36 -4.00
CA GLN A 86 10.19 -14.32 -4.99
C GLN A 86 9.86 -13.90 -6.42
N ASP A 87 8.72 -13.25 -6.65
CA ASP A 87 8.36 -12.71 -7.97
C ASP A 87 9.29 -11.56 -8.36
N LEU A 88 9.61 -10.66 -7.42
CA LEU A 88 10.57 -9.57 -7.64
C LEU A 88 11.93 -10.12 -8.07
N GLU A 89 12.41 -11.16 -7.40
CA GLU A 89 13.70 -11.79 -7.71
C GLU A 89 13.68 -12.54 -9.05
N ARG A 90 12.73 -13.48 -9.23
CA ARG A 90 12.77 -14.44 -10.34
C ARG A 90 12.18 -13.90 -11.64
N LEU A 91 11.14 -13.07 -11.55
CA LEU A 91 10.37 -12.64 -12.72
C LEU A 91 10.75 -11.22 -13.16
N LEU A 92 11.21 -10.38 -12.22
CA LEU A 92 11.62 -9.00 -12.46
C LEU A 92 13.13 -8.77 -12.32
N ASN A 93 13.89 -9.80 -11.94
CA ASN A 93 15.34 -9.79 -11.80
C ASN A 93 15.87 -8.74 -10.82
N ILE A 94 15.13 -8.52 -9.72
CA ILE A 94 15.47 -7.59 -8.65
C ILE A 94 16.05 -8.38 -7.49
N THR A 95 17.37 -8.50 -7.45
CA THR A 95 18.10 -9.31 -6.45
C THR A 95 18.54 -8.50 -5.22
N THR A 96 18.57 -7.18 -5.32
CA THR A 96 18.95 -6.31 -4.19
C THR A 96 17.87 -6.32 -3.12
N GLU A 97 18.20 -6.84 -1.93
CA GLU A 97 17.25 -7.01 -0.82
C GLU A 97 16.56 -5.71 -0.40
N SER A 98 17.30 -4.61 -0.33
CA SER A 98 16.74 -3.29 0.01
C SER A 98 15.75 -2.78 -1.04
N HIS A 99 16.00 -3.05 -2.32
CA HIS A 99 15.06 -2.70 -3.39
C HIS A 99 13.81 -3.58 -3.36
N GLN A 100 13.96 -4.87 -3.07
CA GLN A 100 12.81 -5.76 -2.86
C GLN A 100 11.95 -5.26 -1.69
N ASN A 101 12.59 -4.95 -0.55
CA ASN A 101 11.89 -4.44 0.63
C ASN A 101 11.17 -3.11 0.33
N SER A 102 11.87 -2.17 -0.32
CA SER A 102 11.31 -0.90 -0.77
C SER A 102 10.05 -1.09 -1.62
N LEU A 103 10.07 -1.96 -2.64
CA LEU A 103 8.91 -2.23 -3.48
C LEU A 103 7.75 -2.84 -2.70
N LEU A 104 8.02 -3.78 -1.79
CA LEU A 104 6.99 -4.41 -0.96
C LEU A 104 6.35 -3.41 0.01
N LEU A 105 7.11 -2.50 0.60
CA LEU A 105 6.58 -1.43 1.45
C LEU A 105 5.78 -0.39 0.65
N ALA A 106 6.21 -0.07 -0.58
CA ALA A 106 5.44 0.77 -1.49
C ALA A 106 4.09 0.11 -1.86
N ILE A 107 4.07 -1.20 -2.08
CA ILE A 107 2.85 -1.99 -2.31
C ILE A 107 1.99 -2.01 -1.04
N GLN A 108 2.59 -2.16 0.15
CA GLN A 108 1.88 -2.08 1.43
C GLN A 108 1.20 -0.71 1.62
N LEU A 109 1.87 0.39 1.26
CA LEU A 109 1.23 1.71 1.24
C LEU A 109 0.00 1.73 0.32
N LEU A 110 0.11 1.17 -0.89
CA LEU A 110 -1.03 1.07 -1.80
C LEU A 110 -2.17 0.25 -1.18
N GLN A 111 -1.87 -0.87 -0.51
CA GLN A 111 -2.85 -1.67 0.22
C GLN A 111 -3.54 -0.87 1.34
N LEU A 112 -2.79 -0.10 2.13
CA LEU A 112 -3.33 0.74 3.22
C LEU A 112 -4.32 1.80 2.73
N ILE A 113 -4.20 2.24 1.47
CA ILE A 113 -5.12 3.19 0.83
C ILE A 113 -6.07 2.50 -0.16
N ASN A 114 -6.20 1.18 -0.09
CA ASN A 114 -7.06 0.36 -0.95
C ASN A 114 -6.80 0.57 -2.46
N PHE A 115 -5.54 0.79 -2.85
CA PHE A 115 -5.11 1.12 -4.21
C PHE A 115 -5.83 2.34 -4.81
N ASN A 116 -6.42 3.20 -3.99
CA ASN A 116 -7.11 4.39 -4.44
C ASN A 116 -6.10 5.45 -4.90
N LYS A 117 -5.97 5.59 -6.21
CA LYS A 117 -4.99 6.47 -6.86
C LYS A 117 -5.27 7.95 -6.57
N GLU A 118 -6.54 8.35 -6.54
CA GLU A 118 -6.94 9.73 -6.25
C GLU A 118 -6.59 10.11 -4.81
N VAL A 119 -6.83 9.21 -3.85
CA VAL A 119 -6.48 9.42 -2.44
C VAL A 119 -4.96 9.53 -2.27
N LEU A 120 -4.18 8.68 -2.95
CA LEU A 120 -2.71 8.78 -2.93
C LEU A 120 -2.24 10.16 -3.42
N GLN A 121 -2.77 10.61 -4.56
CA GLN A 121 -2.39 11.88 -5.16
C GLN A 121 -2.83 13.07 -4.31
N ALA A 122 -4.03 13.03 -3.74
CA ALA A 122 -4.53 14.08 -2.85
C ALA A 122 -3.66 14.23 -1.59
N ARG A 123 -3.29 13.12 -0.93
CA ARG A 123 -2.40 13.14 0.24
C ARG A 123 -1.00 13.65 -0.12
N ARG A 124 -0.46 13.22 -1.27
CA ARG A 124 0.84 13.72 -1.77
C ARG A 124 0.83 15.23 -2.03
N ALA A 125 -0.24 15.76 -2.63
CA ALA A 125 -0.39 17.19 -2.89
C ALA A 125 -0.44 18.02 -1.59
N GLN A 126 -1.12 17.52 -0.55
CA GLN A 126 -1.19 18.18 0.76
C GLN A 126 0.19 18.30 1.44
N CYS A 127 1.11 17.40 1.12
CA CYS A 127 2.43 17.33 1.76
C CYS A 127 3.54 17.97 0.91
N GLU A 128 3.22 18.57 -0.24
CA GLU A 128 4.24 19.11 -1.15
C GLU A 128 5.10 20.19 -0.49
N HIS A 129 4.50 21.01 0.37
CA HIS A 129 5.16 22.14 1.05
C HIS A 129 5.23 22.00 2.57
N GLN A 130 4.81 20.87 3.13
CA GLN A 130 4.74 20.66 4.58
C GLN A 130 5.34 19.31 4.96
N HIS A 131 5.99 19.21 6.12
CA HIS A 131 6.62 17.97 6.60
C HIS A 131 5.62 17.10 7.37
N GLN A 132 4.50 16.78 6.73
CA GLN A 132 3.42 15.96 7.30
C GLN A 132 3.22 14.69 6.47
N ASP A 133 2.57 13.71 7.07
CA ASP A 133 2.19 12.43 6.44
C ASP A 133 3.32 11.76 5.64
N PRO A 134 4.48 11.50 6.28
CA PRO A 134 5.67 11.02 5.59
C PRO A 134 5.44 9.70 4.84
N VAL A 135 4.46 8.88 5.23
CA VAL A 135 4.19 7.58 4.58
C VAL A 135 3.89 7.71 3.08
N VAL A 136 3.27 8.81 2.63
CA VAL A 136 2.91 8.99 1.20
C VAL A 136 4.00 9.65 0.36
N TRP A 137 5.11 10.07 0.99
CA TRP A 137 6.16 10.82 0.30
C TRP A 137 6.79 10.00 -0.82
N THR A 138 6.93 10.62 -1.99
CA THR A 138 7.74 10.07 -3.08
C THR A 138 9.23 10.22 -2.73
N CYS A 139 10.10 9.47 -3.42
CA CYS A 139 11.54 9.67 -3.36
C CYS A 139 11.92 11.13 -3.63
N HIS A 140 11.25 11.77 -4.61
CA HIS A 140 11.44 13.20 -4.86
C HIS A 140 11.08 14.08 -3.66
N ARG A 141 9.98 13.78 -2.97
CA ARG A 141 9.57 14.52 -1.76
C ARG A 141 10.55 14.32 -0.60
N VAL A 142 11.11 13.11 -0.45
CA VAL A 142 12.18 12.83 0.53
C VAL A 142 13.43 13.64 0.17
N MET A 143 13.88 13.62 -1.09
CA MET A 143 15.02 14.44 -1.54
C MET A 143 14.78 15.95 -1.34
N LYS A 144 13.54 16.41 -1.46
CA LYS A 144 13.17 17.79 -1.11
C LYS A 144 13.34 18.05 0.39
N TRP A 145 12.81 17.19 1.25
CA TRP A 145 13.00 17.32 2.70
C TRP A 145 14.48 17.33 3.10
N ILE A 146 15.31 16.45 2.52
CA ILE A 146 16.77 16.45 2.75
C ILE A 146 17.40 17.81 2.41
N ARG A 147 16.96 18.47 1.34
CA ARG A 147 17.40 19.83 0.99
C ARG A 147 16.90 20.87 1.98
N ASP A 148 15.66 20.73 2.45
CA ASP A 148 15.01 21.65 3.39
C ASP A 148 15.69 21.62 4.78
N ILE A 149 16.29 20.48 5.17
CA ILE A 149 17.06 20.32 6.43
C ILE A 149 18.56 20.57 6.27
N ASP A 150 18.96 21.37 5.27
CA ASP A 150 20.36 21.78 5.01
C ASP A 150 21.33 20.64 4.63
N LEU A 151 20.84 19.49 4.15
CA LEU A 151 21.67 18.37 3.66
C LEU A 151 21.67 18.26 2.13
N LYS A 152 21.52 19.39 1.42
CA LYS A 152 21.35 19.44 -0.05
C LYS A 152 22.43 18.73 -0.86
N GLU A 153 23.68 18.72 -0.40
CA GLU A 153 24.81 18.07 -1.09
C GLU A 153 24.69 16.54 -1.13
N TYR A 154 23.81 15.97 -0.30
CA TYR A 154 23.58 14.53 -0.20
C TYR A 154 22.28 14.07 -0.87
N ALA A 155 21.36 15.00 -1.20
CA ALA A 155 20.00 14.67 -1.60
C ALA A 155 19.94 13.79 -2.85
N ASP A 156 20.72 14.11 -3.88
CA ASP A 156 20.70 13.39 -5.16
C ASP A 156 21.23 11.95 -5.03
N SER A 157 21.94 11.62 -3.95
CA SER A 157 22.40 10.25 -3.67
C SER A 157 21.25 9.26 -3.50
N LEU A 158 20.03 9.72 -3.18
CA LEU A 158 18.86 8.85 -3.02
C LEU A 158 18.29 8.34 -4.35
N HIS A 159 18.70 8.92 -5.48
CA HIS A 159 18.22 8.50 -6.79
C HIS A 159 18.58 7.03 -7.06
N GLY A 160 17.58 6.22 -7.42
CA GLY A 160 17.77 4.79 -7.68
C GLY A 160 18.01 3.93 -6.43
N ARG A 161 17.89 4.47 -5.21
CA ARG A 161 18.06 3.70 -3.96
C ARG A 161 16.75 3.17 -3.36
N GLY A 162 15.61 3.55 -3.92
CA GLY A 162 14.30 3.14 -3.41
C GLY A 162 13.92 3.73 -2.06
N VAL A 163 14.52 4.85 -1.64
CA VAL A 163 14.14 5.55 -0.41
C VAL A 163 12.94 6.45 -0.69
N HIS A 164 11.80 6.12 -0.09
CA HIS A 164 10.55 6.86 -0.19
C HIS A 164 9.76 6.73 1.13
N GLY A 165 8.67 7.48 1.25
CA GLY A 165 7.89 7.64 2.48
C GLY A 165 7.49 6.37 3.21
N ALA A 166 7.06 5.34 2.47
CA ALA A 166 6.68 4.06 3.05
C ALA A 166 7.88 3.34 3.69
N VAL A 167 9.09 3.47 3.15
CA VAL A 167 10.31 2.98 3.82
C VAL A 167 10.54 3.73 5.13
N LEU A 168 10.45 5.05 5.12
CA LEU A 168 10.66 5.86 6.33
C LEU A 168 9.64 5.52 7.43
N ALA A 169 8.39 5.29 7.05
CA ALA A 169 7.29 5.14 7.99
C ALA A 169 7.00 3.69 8.41
N LEU A 170 7.16 2.72 7.51
CA LEU A 170 6.69 1.34 7.71
C LEU A 170 7.83 0.35 7.96
N ASP A 171 9.07 0.66 7.56
CA ASP A 171 10.22 -0.23 7.82
C ASP A 171 10.75 -0.05 9.24
N PRO A 172 10.64 -1.05 10.13
CA PRO A 172 11.17 -0.95 11.49
C PRO A 172 12.70 -0.81 11.54
N SER A 173 13.40 -1.33 10.53
CA SER A 173 14.86 -1.36 10.45
C SER A 173 15.47 -0.10 9.80
N PHE A 174 14.64 0.75 9.19
CA PHE A 174 15.11 1.97 8.54
C PHE A 174 15.17 3.12 9.56
N ASP A 175 16.36 3.33 10.13
CA ASP A 175 16.68 4.36 11.11
C ASP A 175 17.54 5.49 10.52
N ALA A 176 17.97 6.43 11.36
CA ALA A 176 18.82 7.55 10.94
C ALA A 176 20.17 7.09 10.39
N ASP A 177 20.74 6.00 10.93
CA ASP A 177 21.98 5.42 10.42
C ASP A 177 21.77 4.81 9.03
N ALA A 178 20.64 4.13 8.79
CA ALA A 178 20.25 3.62 7.48
C ALA A 178 20.06 4.74 6.46
N MET A 179 19.39 5.83 6.85
CA MET A 179 19.26 7.02 6.01
C MET A 179 20.63 7.65 5.72
N GLY A 180 21.51 7.78 6.71
CA GLY A 180 22.87 8.29 6.54
C GLY A 180 23.68 7.48 5.54
N ARG A 181 23.58 6.13 5.60
CA ARG A 181 24.18 5.23 4.59
C ARG A 181 23.57 5.40 3.20
N ALA A 182 22.27 5.60 3.11
CA ALA A 182 21.58 5.85 1.84
C ALA A 182 21.99 7.19 1.21
N LEU A 183 22.19 8.21 2.03
CA LEU A 183 22.68 9.53 1.63
C LEU A 183 24.18 9.55 1.29
N GLY A 184 24.92 8.51 1.66
CA GLY A 184 26.37 8.44 1.48
C GLY A 184 27.14 9.35 2.44
N ILE A 185 26.56 9.68 3.61
CA ILE A 185 27.23 10.50 4.63
C ILE A 185 28.32 9.63 5.30
N PRO A 186 29.61 10.04 5.26
CA PRO A 186 30.67 9.29 5.91
C PRO A 186 30.42 9.11 7.41
N SER A 187 30.78 7.95 7.96
CA SER A 187 30.53 7.59 9.37
C SER A 187 31.20 8.54 10.38
N HIS A 188 32.31 9.17 10.01
CA HIS A 188 33.02 10.12 10.87
C HIS A 188 32.37 11.52 10.94
N LYS A 189 31.38 11.83 10.08
CA LYS A 189 30.66 13.12 10.10
C LYS A 189 29.55 13.13 11.17
N HIS A 190 29.92 12.94 12.44
CA HIS A 190 28.99 12.73 13.55
C HIS A 190 27.95 13.86 13.73
N MET A 191 28.33 15.12 13.46
CA MET A 191 27.40 16.25 13.52
C MET A 191 26.26 16.14 12.51
N LEU A 192 26.53 15.62 11.30
CA LEU A 192 25.49 15.42 10.28
C LEU A 192 24.57 14.25 10.64
N HIS A 193 25.12 13.16 11.18
CA HIS A 193 24.33 12.03 11.66
C HIS A 193 23.41 12.44 12.82
N ARG A 194 23.92 13.23 13.76
CA ARG A 194 23.12 13.77 14.87
C ARG A 194 22.00 14.68 14.38
N HIS A 195 22.31 15.59 13.45
CA HIS A 195 21.32 16.46 12.82
C HIS A 195 20.23 15.65 12.11
N LEU A 196 20.62 14.69 11.26
CA LEU A 196 19.68 13.81 10.57
C LEU A 196 18.78 13.02 11.53
N TYR A 197 19.34 12.53 12.65
CA TYR A 197 18.57 11.85 13.68
C TYR A 197 17.52 12.77 14.32
N GLU A 198 17.90 14.00 14.69
CA GLU A 198 16.99 14.99 15.28
C GLU A 198 15.86 15.34 14.31
N GLU A 199 16.18 15.55 13.02
CA GLU A 199 15.20 15.85 11.97
C GLU A 199 14.27 14.67 11.66
N MET A 200 14.80 13.44 11.57
CA MET A 200 13.96 12.24 11.37
C MET A 200 13.02 12.00 12.56
N LYS A 201 13.48 12.27 13.78
CA LYS A 201 12.65 12.17 14.99
C LYS A 201 11.55 13.24 15.02
N ALA A 202 11.80 14.41 14.44
CA ALA A 202 10.82 15.49 14.33
C ALA A 202 9.73 15.22 13.28
N LEU A 203 9.98 14.34 12.30
CA LEU A 203 8.95 13.89 11.38
C LEU A 203 7.85 13.15 12.15
N ALA A 204 6.63 13.65 12.08
CA ALA A 204 5.44 13.00 12.63
C ALA A 204 5.10 11.74 11.82
N ILE A 205 5.88 10.68 12.03
CA ILE A 205 5.64 9.34 11.49
C ILE A 205 4.62 8.71 12.44
N PRO A 206 3.38 8.38 11.97
CA PRO A 206 2.44 7.64 12.79
C PRO A 206 3.13 6.43 13.39
N ALA A 207 3.00 6.23 14.70
CA ALA A 207 3.65 5.14 15.42
C ALA A 207 3.44 3.85 14.61
N ARG A 208 4.56 3.20 14.23
CA ARG A 208 4.57 1.92 13.54
C ARG A 208 3.56 1.03 14.26
N HIS A 209 2.51 0.59 13.57
CA HIS A 209 1.47 -0.23 14.18
C HIS A 209 2.14 -1.44 14.84
N SER A 210 2.38 -1.36 16.14
CA SER A 210 2.80 -2.47 16.96
C SER A 210 1.56 -3.33 17.13
N SER A 211 1.35 -4.25 16.19
CA SER A 211 0.51 -5.41 16.43
C SER A 211 1.25 -6.32 17.42
N VAL A 212 1.25 -5.93 18.70
CA VAL A 212 1.55 -6.79 19.85
C VAL A 212 0.57 -6.42 20.96
N GLU A 213 -0.47 -7.24 21.03
CA GLU A 213 -1.25 -7.63 22.22
C GLU A 213 -2.09 -6.56 22.95
N GLN A 214 -3.37 -6.57 22.63
CA GLN A 214 -4.44 -6.16 23.54
C GLN A 214 -5.24 -7.42 23.89
N ASP A 215 -4.87 -8.06 25.00
CA ASP A 215 -5.77 -8.84 25.86
C ASP A 215 -5.02 -9.24 27.13
N CYS A 216 -5.04 -8.36 28.13
CA CYS A 216 -5.30 -8.84 29.49
C CYS A 216 -5.90 -7.71 30.32
N ASP A 217 -7.03 -8.10 30.90
CA ASP A 217 -8.02 -7.32 31.59
C ASP A 217 -7.44 -6.57 32.81
N ALA A 218 -8.07 -5.44 33.10
CA ALA A 218 -7.77 -4.60 34.22
C ALA A 218 -8.18 -5.28 35.54
N SER A 219 -7.23 -5.53 36.43
CA SER A 219 -7.51 -5.51 37.87
C SER A 219 -6.29 -5.05 38.68
N ARG A 220 -6.39 -3.82 39.19
CA ARG A 220 -5.72 -3.24 40.39
C ARG A 220 -5.39 -4.32 41.45
N THR A 221 -4.26 -4.37 42.17
CA THR A 221 -3.56 -3.38 43.04
C THR A 221 -2.26 -4.04 43.58
N PRO A 222 -1.27 -3.32 44.16
CA PRO A 222 0.11 -3.78 44.36
C PRO A 222 0.36 -4.44 45.74
N PRO A 223 1.42 -5.27 45.92
CA PRO A 223 1.89 -5.60 47.26
C PRO A 223 3.25 -4.96 47.57
N GLN A 224 3.29 -4.24 48.69
CA GLN A 224 4.49 -3.99 49.48
C GLN A 224 4.70 -5.19 50.43
N SER A 225 5.93 -5.70 50.52
CA SER A 225 6.43 -6.53 51.64
C SER A 225 6.85 -5.61 52.81
N PRO A 226 7.20 -6.06 54.04
CA PRO A 226 7.46 -7.44 54.50
C PRO A 226 6.98 -7.79 55.94
N SER A 227 7.09 -9.07 56.33
CA SER A 227 7.78 -9.57 57.56
C SER A 227 7.10 -10.75 58.29
N ALA A 228 7.97 -11.59 58.87
CA ALA A 228 7.77 -12.61 59.92
C ALA A 228 7.03 -13.91 59.49
N VAL A 229 7.75 -15.01 59.23
CA VAL A 229 8.28 -16.00 60.20
C VAL A 229 7.19 -16.72 61.00
N CYS A 230 6.88 -17.96 60.59
CA CYS A 230 6.62 -19.17 61.40
C CYS A 230 6.22 -20.30 60.42
N ARG A 231 7.02 -21.35 60.20
CA ARG A 231 7.30 -22.56 61.01
C ARG A 231 6.34 -23.74 60.72
N TYR A 232 6.97 -24.89 60.42
CA TYR A 232 6.51 -26.31 60.42
C TYR A 232 5.61 -26.77 59.26
N ASN A 233 6.12 -27.72 58.43
CA ASN A 233 5.88 -29.19 58.41
C ASN A 233 4.42 -29.54 58.08
N ASP A 234 4.05 -30.54 57.28
CA ASP A 234 4.70 -31.78 56.86
C ASP A 234 3.94 -32.35 55.63
N GLU A 235 4.45 -33.47 55.14
CA GLU A 235 4.19 -34.31 53.99
C GLU A 235 2.75 -34.66 53.51
N SER A 236 2.78 -35.26 52.32
CA SER A 236 2.05 -36.49 51.90
C SER A 236 0.65 -36.28 51.29
N VAL A 237 0.47 -36.43 49.98
CA VAL A 237 0.45 -37.65 49.14
C VAL A 237 -0.97 -38.17 48.88
N SER A 238 -1.24 -38.32 47.58
CA SER A 238 -2.11 -39.30 46.91
C SER A 238 -3.63 -39.13 46.82
N MET A 239 -4.01 -39.00 45.55
CA MET A 239 -4.90 -39.91 44.79
C MET A 239 -6.34 -40.13 45.26
N ARG A 240 -7.28 -39.79 44.37
CA ARG A 240 -8.11 -40.74 43.55
C ARG A 240 -9.21 -39.93 42.82
N ARG A 241 -9.34 -40.05 41.49
CA ARG A 241 -10.34 -40.87 40.73
C ARG A 241 -11.79 -40.52 41.15
N ARG A 242 -12.78 -40.24 40.28
CA ARG A 242 -13.10 -40.66 38.90
C ARG A 242 -14.39 -39.90 38.42
N PRO A 243 -14.89 -40.11 37.17
CA PRO A 243 -15.74 -39.20 36.40
C PRO A 243 -17.25 -39.51 36.40
N GLY A 244 -18.06 -38.60 35.83
CA GLY A 244 -19.44 -38.82 35.36
C GLY A 244 -19.84 -37.71 34.37
N LYS A 245 -19.98 -38.01 33.07
CA LYS A 245 -21.23 -38.33 32.34
C LYS A 245 -22.19 -37.15 32.13
N SER A 246 -22.30 -36.74 30.86
CA SER A 246 -23.30 -35.89 30.18
C SER A 246 -24.75 -36.42 30.37
N PRO A 247 -25.86 -35.74 29.94
CA PRO A 247 -26.11 -35.48 28.50
C PRO A 247 -27.18 -34.39 28.09
N LEU A 248 -27.38 -34.25 26.76
CA LEU A 248 -28.56 -33.75 25.99
C LEU A 248 -28.83 -32.22 25.97
N ARG A 249 -28.68 -31.52 24.83
CA ARG A 249 -29.52 -31.43 23.58
C ARG A 249 -30.70 -30.44 23.75
N PHE A 250 -30.74 -29.34 22.97
CA PHE A 250 -31.91 -28.88 22.19
C PHE A 250 -31.56 -27.67 21.30
N SER A 251 -32.20 -27.62 20.14
CA SER A 251 -31.96 -26.77 18.96
C SER A 251 -32.95 -25.57 18.88
N PRO A 252 -32.88 -24.69 17.86
CA PRO A 252 -33.21 -23.25 17.95
C PRO A 252 -34.67 -22.90 17.62
N ARG A 253 -35.06 -21.65 17.95
CA ARG A 253 -36.28 -21.02 17.42
C ARG A 253 -36.03 -19.62 16.89
N THR A 254 -36.45 -19.46 15.63
CA THR A 254 -36.79 -18.25 14.87
C THR A 254 -37.85 -17.41 15.59
N ALA A 255 -37.78 -16.09 15.46
CA ALA A 255 -38.89 -15.18 15.72
C ALA A 255 -38.98 -14.11 14.62
N ILE A 256 -40.16 -14.07 14.01
CA ILE A 256 -40.69 -13.04 13.11
C ILE A 256 -41.37 -11.97 13.97
N GLY A 257 -41.29 -10.69 13.57
CA GLY A 257 -42.14 -9.63 14.13
C GLY A 257 -41.83 -8.22 13.60
N GLN A 258 -42.61 -7.79 12.61
CA GLN A 258 -43.25 -6.47 12.38
C GLN A 258 -42.56 -5.22 13.00
N GLY A 259 -42.28 -4.11 12.29
CA GLY A 259 -43.09 -3.43 11.27
C GLY A 259 -43.62 -2.11 11.85
N LEU A 260 -43.00 -0.97 11.52
CA LEU A 260 -43.55 0.38 11.72
C LEU A 260 -43.03 1.30 10.61
N GLY A 261 -43.97 1.85 9.83
CA GLY A 261 -43.70 2.83 8.78
C GLY A 261 -43.57 4.25 9.31
N TYR A 262 -42.80 5.07 8.60
CA TYR A 262 -42.84 6.52 8.73
C TYR A 262 -42.98 7.17 7.35
N HIS A 263 -43.94 8.08 7.32
CA HIS A 263 -44.44 8.90 6.24
C HIS A 263 -43.37 9.88 5.73
N GLY A 264 -43.39 10.14 4.43
CA GLY A 264 -42.45 11.03 3.74
C GLY A 264 -42.63 12.51 4.03
N SER A 265 -41.60 13.27 3.67
CA SER A 265 -41.70 14.67 3.29
C SER A 265 -40.65 14.97 2.23
N CYS A 266 -41.14 15.43 1.08
CA CYS A 266 -40.39 15.94 -0.07
C CYS A 266 -39.69 17.26 0.32
N GLY A 267 -38.39 17.36 0.04
CA GLY A 267 -37.59 18.58 0.20
C GLY A 267 -36.91 18.89 -1.13
N SER A 268 -37.24 20.04 -1.70
CA SER A 268 -36.97 20.46 -3.07
C SER A 268 -35.52 20.88 -3.33
N LEU A 269 -35.06 20.65 -4.57
CA LEU A 269 -33.77 21.08 -5.12
C LEU A 269 -33.67 22.61 -5.27
N PRO A 270 -32.53 23.25 -4.97
CA PRO A 270 -32.31 24.65 -5.34
C PRO A 270 -31.90 24.79 -6.81
N ARG A 271 -32.87 25.33 -7.57
CA ARG A 271 -32.82 26.27 -8.69
C ARG A 271 -31.47 26.57 -9.38
N GLU A 272 -31.53 26.38 -10.69
CA GLU A 272 -30.58 26.74 -11.75
C GLU A 272 -29.91 28.11 -11.58
N ALA A 273 -28.57 28.12 -11.61
CA ALA A 273 -27.78 29.30 -11.92
C ALA A 273 -27.53 29.35 -13.44
N ARG A 274 -28.08 30.40 -14.04
CA ARG A 274 -28.05 30.76 -15.46
C ARG A 274 -26.61 30.85 -15.96
N VAL A 275 -26.25 29.97 -16.90
CA VAL A 275 -24.99 30.04 -17.66
C VAL A 275 -25.02 31.29 -18.53
N GLN A 276 -24.11 32.23 -18.25
CA GLN A 276 -23.92 33.42 -19.06
C GLN A 276 -22.92 33.07 -20.18
N ALA A 277 -23.43 32.97 -21.40
CA ALA A 277 -22.64 32.68 -22.59
C ALA A 277 -21.67 33.85 -22.89
N VAL A 278 -20.38 33.54 -22.98
CA VAL A 278 -19.33 34.45 -23.44
C VAL A 278 -19.43 34.57 -24.98
N PRO A 279 -19.42 35.79 -25.57
CA PRO A 279 -19.47 35.94 -27.01
C PRO A 279 -18.15 35.51 -27.67
N ARG A 280 -18.26 34.69 -28.72
CA ARG A 280 -17.17 34.28 -29.61
C ARG A 280 -16.50 35.51 -30.26
N THR A 281 -15.22 35.70 -29.99
CA THR A 281 -14.34 36.56 -30.79
C THR A 281 -13.88 35.83 -32.04
N LYS A 282 -14.04 36.50 -33.18
CA LYS A 282 -13.62 36.08 -34.53
C LYS A 282 -12.10 36.12 -34.68
N GLY A 283 -11.57 35.13 -35.43
CA GLY A 283 -10.38 35.31 -36.26
C GLY A 283 -9.14 34.53 -35.83
N SER A 284 -8.87 33.41 -36.50
CA SER A 284 -7.54 33.04 -37.04
C SER A 284 -7.63 31.71 -37.83
N PRO A 285 -6.76 31.49 -38.83
CA PRO A 285 -7.12 30.82 -40.09
C PRO A 285 -7.02 29.29 -40.04
N MET A 286 -7.86 28.63 -40.84
CA MET A 286 -7.74 27.22 -41.16
C MET A 286 -6.49 26.99 -42.00
N HIS A 287 -5.60 26.11 -41.53
CA HIS A 287 -4.54 25.54 -42.36
C HIS A 287 -5.07 24.23 -42.95
N THR A 288 -5.26 24.22 -44.27
CA THR A 288 -5.64 23.04 -45.06
C THR A 288 -4.43 22.47 -45.79
N TYR A 289 -4.46 21.14 -45.96
CA TYR A 289 -3.68 20.26 -46.84
C TYR A 289 -2.29 19.82 -46.33
N ASN A 290 -1.83 18.57 -46.50
CA ASN A 290 -2.13 17.56 -47.52
C ASN A 290 -2.02 16.11 -47.00
N SER A 291 -2.76 15.21 -47.64
CA SER A 291 -2.65 13.74 -47.54
C SER A 291 -1.22 13.25 -47.82
N VAL A 292 -0.77 12.27 -47.04
CA VAL A 292 0.44 11.50 -47.32
C VAL A 292 0.04 10.27 -48.13
N GLU A 293 0.55 10.16 -49.35
CA GLU A 293 0.48 8.96 -50.18
C GLU A 293 1.37 7.85 -49.59
N ILE A 294 0.83 6.64 -49.50
CA ILE A 294 1.56 5.42 -49.14
C ILE A 294 2.02 4.77 -50.44
N THR A 295 3.32 4.74 -50.70
CA THR A 295 3.93 3.88 -51.73
C THR A 295 4.52 2.64 -51.06
N ASN A 296 3.97 1.48 -51.41
CA ASN A 296 4.58 0.18 -51.13
C ASN A 296 5.74 -0.07 -52.10
N VAL A 297 6.92 -0.37 -51.55
CA VAL A 297 7.99 -1.13 -52.21
C VAL A 297 8.58 -2.07 -51.17
#